data_AF-A0AA38G5B0-F1
#
_entry.id   AF-A0AA38G5B0-F1
#
_cell.length_a   1.000
_cell.length_b   1.000
_cell.length_c   1.000
_cell.angle_alpha   90.00
_cell.angle_beta   90.00
_cell.angle_gamma   90.00
#
_symmetry.space_group_name_H-M   'P 1'
#
loop_
_entity.id
_entity.type
_entity.pdbx_description
1 polymer ?
#
loop_
_entity_poly.entity_id
_entity_poly.type
_entity_poly.pdbx_seq_one_letter_code
_entity_poly.pdbx_strand_id
1 'polypeptide(L)' 'MDAMVNGYLVSNILIDIGAKVNFLTLDAWNQMGRPSFHPSSNVLYMANEIRAMPIGVLKDDSITIQGSKFKADFK' A
#
# COMPACT_ATOMS: atom_id res chain seq x y z
N MET A 1 5.31 -12.49 -4.92
CA MET A 1 5.47 -11.69 -6.15
C MET A 1 6.09 -10.36 -5.76
N ASP A 2 6.87 -9.77 -6.65
CA ASP A 2 7.50 -8.47 -6.41
C ASP A 2 6.90 -7.41 -7.34
N ALA A 3 6.89 -6.17 -6.89
CA ALA A 3 6.51 -5.01 -7.68
C ALA A 3 7.39 -3.81 -7.35
N MET A 4 7.42 -2.85 -8.27
CA MET A 4 7.98 -1.53 -8.00
C MET A 4 6.85 -0.60 -7.58
N VAL A 5 6.93 -0.01 -6.39
CA VAL A 5 6.02 1.03 -5.91
C VAL A 5 6.81 2.33 -5.82
N ASN A 6 6.46 3.30 -6.65
CA ASN A 6 7.12 4.60 -6.76
C ASN A 6 8.67 4.51 -6.88
N GLY A 7 9.16 3.50 -7.59
CA GLY A 7 10.59 3.26 -7.77
C GLY A 7 11.26 2.41 -6.67
N TYR A 8 10.52 1.99 -5.64
CA TYR A 8 11.01 1.09 -4.60
C TYR A 8 10.58 -0.34 -4.86
N LEU A 9 11.50 -1.29 -4.70
CA LEU A 9 11.18 -2.71 -4.78
C LEU A 9 10.42 -3.14 -3.52
N VAL A 10 9.20 -3.65 -3.71
CA VAL A 10 8.40 -4.27 -2.66
C VAL A 10 8.24 -5.74 -2.99
N SER A 11 8.75 -6.60 -2.12
CA SER A 11 8.69 -8.06 -2.28
C SER A 11 7.58 -8.67 -1.44
N ASN A 12 7.21 -9.93 -1.73
CA ASN A 12 6.20 -10.69 -0.99
C ASN A 12 4.80 -10.05 -1.00
N ILE A 13 4.41 -9.47 -2.13
CA ILE A 13 3.09 -8.88 -2.31
C ILE A 13 2.01 -9.96 -2.28
N LEU A 14 0.99 -9.74 -1.46
CA LEU A 14 -0.25 -10.49 -1.45
C LEU A 14 -1.26 -9.79 -2.37
N ILE A 15 -1.86 -10.57 -3.29
CA ILE A 15 -2.95 -10.10 -4.15
C ILE A 15 -4.25 -10.64 -3.58
N ASP A 16 -5.12 -9.73 -3.16
CA ASP A 16 -6.47 -10.05 -2.70
C ASP A 16 -7.50 -9.31 -3.57
N ILE A 17 -8.18 -10.06 -4.44
CA ILE A 17 -9.20 -9.51 -5.35
C ILE A 17 -10.49 -9.13 -4.56
N GLY A 18 -10.69 -9.70 -3.37
CA GLY A 18 -11.80 -9.35 -2.48
C GLY A 18 -11.55 -8.07 -1.67
N ALA A 19 -10.31 -7.58 -1.62
CA ALA A 19 -9.96 -6.37 -0.90
C ALA A 19 -10.49 -5.12 -1.61
N LYS A 20 -11.14 -4.22 -0.85
CA LYS A 20 -11.63 -2.93 -1.37
C LYS A 20 -10.57 -1.84 -1.43
N VAL A 21 -9.42 -2.04 -0.78
CA VAL A 21 -8.35 -1.06 -0.64
C VAL A 21 -6.99 -1.77 -0.65
N ASN A 22 -5.94 -1.09 -1.10
CA ASN A 22 -4.58 -1.60 -0.99
C ASN A 22 -3.96 -1.17 0.33
N PHE A 23 -3.16 -2.06 0.92
CA PHE A 23 -2.41 -1.77 2.14
C PHE A 23 -0.91 -1.80 1.90
N LEU A 24 -0.21 -0.88 2.56
CA LEU A 24 1.23 -0.96 2.72
C LEU A 24 1.53 -1.03 4.22
N THR A 25 2.23 -2.08 4.65
CA THR A 25 2.60 -2.20 6.07
C THR A 25 3.62 -1.14 6.44
N LEU A 26 3.65 -0.77 7.73
CA LEU A 26 4.67 0.16 8.24
C LEU A 26 6.09 -0.34 7.99
N ASP A 27 6.30 -1.66 8.07
CA ASP A 27 7.59 -2.28 7.80
C ASP A 27 8.00 -2.15 6.33
N ALA A 28 7.09 -2.41 5.38
CA ALA A 28 7.36 -2.20 3.97
C ALA A 28 7.65 -0.72 3.67
N TRP A 29 6.87 0.20 4.25
CA TRP A 29 7.11 1.63 4.13
C TRP A 29 8.48 2.07 4.70
N ASN A 30 8.89 1.49 5.84
CA ASN A 30 10.23 1.72 6.40
C ASN A 30 11.33 1.22 5.46
N GLN A 31 11.16 0.06 4.84
CA GLN A 31 12.11 -0.51 3.89
C GLN A 31 12.22 0.30 2.60
N MET A 32 11.14 0.99 2.21
CA MET A 32 11.13 1.96 1.10
C MET A 32 11.85 3.28 1.45
N GLY A 33 12.46 3.41 2.63
CA GLY A 33 13.14 4.65 3.02
C GLY A 33 12.18 5.75 3.48
N ARG A 34 10.98 5.38 3.95
CA ARG A 34 9.99 6.29 4.54
C ARG A 34 9.56 7.43 3.61
N PRO A 35 9.10 7.13 2.37
CA PRO A 35 8.61 8.16 1.47
C PRO A 35 7.47 8.96 2.12
N SER A 36 7.36 10.23 1.76
CA SER A 36 6.31 11.11 2.28
C SER A 36 4.92 10.52 2.01
N PHE A 37 4.03 10.59 3.00
CA PHE A 37 2.62 10.23 2.85
C PHE A 37 1.73 11.38 3.30
N HIS A 38 0.45 11.33 2.91
CA HIS A 38 -0.57 12.24 3.42
C HIS A 38 -1.14 11.67 4.73
N PRO A 39 -1.10 12.39 5.86
CA PRO A 39 -1.71 11.91 7.10
C PRO A 39 -3.16 11.49 6.89
N SER A 40 -3.56 10.40 7.53
CA SER A 40 -4.92 9.86 7.42
C SER A 40 -5.65 9.93 8.74
N SER A 41 -6.93 10.30 8.69
CA SER A 41 -7.90 10.11 9.78
C SER A 41 -8.89 8.97 9.48
N ASN A 42 -8.62 8.19 8.43
CA ASN A 42 -9.49 7.09 8.04
C ASN A 42 -9.50 6.00 9.10
N VAL A 43 -10.64 5.32 9.24
CA VAL A 43 -10.75 4.08 10.02
C VAL A 43 -11.15 2.98 9.06
N LEU A 44 -10.38 1.90 9.06
CA LEU A 44 -10.60 0.73 8.23
C LEU A 44 -11.25 -0.37 9.06
N TYR A 45 -12.36 -0.88 8.58
CA TYR A 45 -13.04 -2.03 9.16
C TYR A 45 -12.62 -3.27 8.40
N MET A 46 -11.80 -4.09 9.05
CA MET A 46 -11.34 -5.35 8.49
C MET A 46 -12.45 -6.39 8.57
N ALA A 47 -12.37 -7.42 7.73
CA ALA A 47 -13.40 -8.48 7.67
C ALA A 47 -13.54 -9.27 8.99
N ASN A 48 -12.50 -9.27 9.83
CA ASN A 48 -12.50 -9.86 11.18
C ASN A 48 -12.91 -8.87 12.28
N GLU A 49 -13.63 -7.80 11.92
CA GLU A 49 -14.12 -6.75 12.82
C GLU A 49 -13.02 -5.93 13.52
N ILE A 50 -11.75 -6.15 13.18
CA ILE A 50 -10.64 -5.33 13.67
C ILE A 50 -10.71 -3.95 13.01
N ARG A 51 -10.49 -2.93 13.83
CA ARG A 51 -10.32 -1.55 13.37
C ARG A 51 -8.84 -1.27 13.18
N ALA A 52 -8.46 -0.88 11.97
CA ALA A 52 -7.12 -0.39 11.67
C ALA A 52 -7.17 1.11 11.38
N MET A 53 -6.24 1.85 11.99
CA MET A 53 -6.06 3.28 11.76
C MET A 53 -4.73 3.49 11.01
N PRO A 54 -4.77 3.64 9.69
CA PRO A 54 -3.57 3.88 8.91
C PRO A 54 -2.96 5.23 9.30
N ILE A 55 -1.64 5.26 9.44
CA ILE A 55 -0.93 6.50 9.78
C ILE A 55 -0.97 7.52 8.63
N GLY A 56 -1.23 7.05 7.40
CA GLY A 56 -1.12 7.85 6.19
C GLY A 56 -1.77 7.22 4.99
N VAL A 57 -1.71 7.93 3.86
CA VAL A 57 -2.12 7.47 2.54
C VAL A 57 -1.06 7.88 1.53
N LEU A 58 -0.62 6.92 0.73
CA LEU A 58 0.10 7.17 -0.50
C LEU A 58 -0.92 7.31 -1.63
N LYS A 59 -0.92 8.43 -2.34
CA LYS A 59 -1.91 8.74 -3.38
C LYS A 59 -1.28 8.76 -4.75
N ASP A 60 -1.99 8.20 -5.73
CA ASP A 60 -1.58 8.19 -7.13
C ASP A 60 -0.15 7.64 -7.33
N ASP A 61 0.21 6.64 -6.55
CA ASP A 61 1.54 6.05 -6.60
C ASP A 61 1.68 5.16 -7.83
N SER A 62 2.84 5.27 -8.49
CA SER A 62 3.13 4.45 -9.66
C SER A 62 3.49 3.04 -9.24
N ILE A 63 2.77 2.05 -9.73
CA ILE A 63 3.07 0.64 -9.48
C ILE A 63 3.43 -0.03 -10.79
N THR A 64 4.50 -0.83 -10.78
CA THR A 64 4.89 -1.67 -11.91
C THR A 64 4.91 -3.13 -11.46
N ILE A 65 4.07 -3.96 -12.07
CA ILE A 65 4.06 -5.42 -11.89
C ILE A 65 4.33 -6.07 -13.24
N GLN A 66 5.37 -6.90 -13.32
CA GLN A 66 5.70 -7.66 -14.54
C GLN A 66 5.71 -6.80 -15.83
N GLY A 67 6.24 -5.58 -15.73
CA GLY A 67 6.30 -4.62 -16.86
C GLY A 67 5.00 -3.83 -17.11
N SER A 68 3.87 -4.21 -16.50
CA SER A 68 2.62 -3.44 -16.55
C SER A 68 2.63 -2.33 -15.51
N LYS A 69 2.31 -1.10 -15.94
CA LYS A 69 2.32 0.09 -15.10
C LYS A 69 0.91 0.60 -14.84
N PHE A 70 0.60 0.90 -13.60
CA PHE A 70 -0.69 1.44 -13.18
C PHE A 70 -0.51 2.44 -12.02
N LYS A 71 -1.60 3.11 -11.67
CA LYS A 71 -1.69 4.06 -10.56
C LYS A 71 -2.60 3.50 -9.49
N ALA A 72 -2.20 3.56 -8.24
CA ALA A 72 -3.10 3.22 -7.14
C ALA A 72 -2.76 3.99 -5.86
N ASP A 73 -3.75 3.99 -4.97
CA ASP A 73 -3.61 4.49 -3.61
C ASP A 73 -3.30 3.34 -2.66
N PHE A 74 -2.48 3.61 -1.64
CA PHE A 74 -2.24 2.72 -0.50
C PHE A 74 -2.62 3.42 0.79
N LYS A 75 -3.28 2.68 1.67
CA LYS A 75 -3.58 3.09 3.04
C LYS A 75 -2.70 2.35 4.04
#